data_AF-A0A422Q420-F1
#
_entry.id   AF-A0A422Q420-F1
#
_cell.length_a   1.000
_cell.length_b   1.000
_cell.length_c   1.000
_cell.angle_alpha   90.00
_cell.angle_beta   90.00
_cell.angle_gamma   90.00
#
_symmetry.space_group_name_H-M   'P 1'
#
loop_
_entity.id
_entity.type
_entity.pdbx_description
1 polymer ?
#
loop_
_entity_poly.entity_id
_entity_poly.type
_entity_poly.pdbx_seq_one_letter_code
_entity_poly.pdbx_strand_id
1 'polypeptide(L)'
;MHTFYTIRYPPPNSQKGAEESQPIRVTNKAMESLLFCIVHSIEFQSPLQPSKPQGGSSGKDAVPEDEAYVRPVESSSALLGNVTYVSRSKHNPSVLASLHAAVEAARAIPIPEKSSQVPFELRVRLLRRHRGWLWHDSRPLVEWVFRMTKTREEFSFPAARSEAGGRPCPPAPSFATTAHANVVRAAGGGGGGPSRIQEEGLVCSNDPEQIRHVLHFILRHSYDAIDLNTYADFRSGELVFDVSVQGV
;
A
#
# COMPACT_ATOMS: atom_id res chain seq x y z
N MET A 1 -30.36 10.58 -7.43
CA MET A 1 -29.22 11.08 -6.63
C MET A 1 -28.07 10.13 -6.89
N HIS A 2 -26.91 10.62 -7.33
CA HIS A 2 -25.76 9.75 -7.51
C HIS A 2 -24.85 9.79 -6.30
N THR A 3 -24.50 8.61 -5.78
CA THR A 3 -23.75 8.46 -4.54
C THR A 3 -22.25 8.66 -4.79
N PHE A 4 -21.59 9.42 -3.91
CA PHE A 4 -20.13 9.55 -3.86
C PHE A 4 -19.66 8.78 -2.61
N TYR A 5 -18.76 7.82 -2.81
CA TYR A 5 -18.30 6.93 -1.74
C TYR A 5 -16.92 7.35 -1.22
N THR A 6 -16.78 7.47 0.10
CA THR A 6 -15.48 7.71 0.74
C THR A 6 -15.09 6.51 1.60
N ILE A 7 -13.98 5.87 1.24
CA ILE A 7 -13.39 4.73 1.94
C ILE A 7 -12.20 5.25 2.74
N ARG A 8 -12.21 5.09 4.07
CA ARG A 8 -11.18 5.63 4.96
C ARG A 8 -10.37 4.54 5.62
N TYR A 9 -9.05 4.67 5.58
CA TYR A 9 -8.10 3.89 6.36
C TYR A 9 -7.33 4.79 7.34
N PRO A 10 -7.23 4.44 8.63
CA PRO A 10 -7.99 3.39 9.30
C PRO A 10 -9.50 3.70 9.29
N PRO A 11 -10.37 2.69 9.44
CA PRO A 11 -11.82 2.90 9.50
C PRO A 11 -12.22 3.82 10.67
N PRO A 12 -13.23 4.69 10.50
CA PRO A 12 -13.61 5.67 11.52
C PRO A 12 -14.20 5.05 12.80
N ASN A 13 -14.72 3.81 12.72
CA ASN A 13 -15.36 3.10 13.83
C ASN A 13 -14.48 2.01 14.45
N SER A 14 -13.18 1.96 14.11
CA SER A 14 -12.28 0.98 14.73
C SER A 14 -12.15 1.31 16.22
N GLN A 15 -12.60 0.39 17.07
CA GLN A 15 -12.61 0.59 18.52
C GLN A 15 -11.20 0.87 19.04
N LYS A 16 -11.06 1.89 19.89
CA LYS A 16 -9.84 2.21 20.64
C LYS A 16 -9.33 0.93 21.34
N GLY A 17 -8.30 0.29 20.79
CA GLY A 17 -7.68 -0.89 21.42
C GLY A 17 -7.12 -1.91 20.44
N ALA A 18 -7.57 -1.95 19.18
CA ALA A 18 -6.95 -2.80 18.17
C ALA A 18 -5.82 -2.04 17.45
N GLU A 19 -4.63 -2.64 17.37
CA GLU A 19 -3.49 -2.15 16.56
C GLU A 19 -3.87 -1.85 15.10
N GLU A 20 -4.98 -2.41 14.62
CA GLU A 20 -5.63 -2.18 13.32
C GLU A 20 -6.12 -0.73 13.07
N SER A 21 -6.04 0.16 14.06
CA SER A 21 -6.62 1.52 13.98
C SER A 21 -5.58 2.63 13.82
N GLN A 22 -4.31 2.32 13.57
CA GLN A 22 -3.25 3.33 13.50
C GLN A 22 -3.08 3.91 12.08
N PRO A 23 -2.75 5.21 11.95
CA PRO A 23 -2.29 5.79 10.69
C PRO A 23 -1.04 5.08 10.16
N ILE A 24 -0.89 5.05 8.84
CA ILE A 24 0.25 4.41 8.18
C ILE A 24 1.51 5.22 8.45
N ARG A 25 2.55 4.61 9.05
CA ARG A 25 3.79 5.31 9.36
C ARG A 25 4.81 5.13 8.23
N VAL A 26 5.36 6.24 7.75
CA VAL A 26 6.25 6.23 6.60
C VAL A 26 7.40 7.22 6.73
N THR A 27 8.60 6.79 6.30
CA THR A 27 9.76 7.69 6.21
C THR A 27 9.88 8.33 4.83
N ASN A 28 10.69 9.39 4.69
CA ASN A 28 10.89 10.03 3.37
C ASN A 28 11.49 9.07 2.35
N LYS A 29 12.40 8.19 2.79
CA LYS A 29 13.04 7.18 1.94
C LYS A 29 12.03 6.20 1.36
N ALA A 30 11.08 5.74 2.16
CA ALA A 30 10.07 4.75 1.76
C ALA A 30 8.79 5.38 1.17
N MET A 31 8.63 6.70 1.23
CA MET A 31 7.42 7.43 0.80
C MET A 31 6.95 7.02 -0.59
N GLU A 32 7.85 7.03 -1.56
CA GLU A 32 7.55 6.68 -2.95
C GLU A 32 7.13 5.21 -3.07
N SER A 33 7.90 4.29 -2.50
CA SER A 33 7.55 2.86 -2.52
C SER A 33 6.17 2.61 -1.92
N LEU A 34 5.83 3.27 -0.81
CA LEU A 34 4.55 3.08 -0.13
C LEU A 34 3.37 3.66 -0.92
N LEU A 35 3.50 4.88 -1.42
CA LEU A 35 2.44 5.52 -2.22
C LEU A 35 2.19 4.73 -3.51
N PHE A 36 3.25 4.27 -4.18
CA PHE A 36 3.13 3.40 -5.35
C PHE A 36 2.45 2.08 -5.01
N CYS A 37 2.85 1.42 -3.92
CA CYS A 37 2.24 0.18 -3.43
C CYS A 37 0.72 0.33 -3.24
N ILE A 38 0.28 1.39 -2.55
CA ILE A 38 -1.14 1.66 -2.28
C ILE A 38 -1.90 1.95 -3.58
N VAL A 39 -1.41 2.91 -4.39
CA VAL A 39 -2.13 3.39 -5.58
C VAL A 39 -2.19 2.32 -6.66
N HIS A 40 -1.10 1.60 -6.92
CA HIS A 40 -1.09 0.53 -7.91
C HIS A 40 -2.01 -0.63 -7.52
N SER A 41 -2.12 -0.94 -6.23
CA SER A 41 -3.07 -1.95 -5.75
C SER A 41 -4.51 -1.52 -5.98
N ILE A 42 -4.86 -0.25 -5.72
CA ILE A 42 -6.19 0.31 -6.01
C ILE A 42 -6.46 0.33 -7.53
N GLU A 43 -5.48 0.76 -8.32
CA GLU A 43 -5.59 0.80 -9.77
C GLU A 43 -5.83 -0.60 -10.33
N PHE A 44 -5.10 -1.60 -9.86
CA PHE A 44 -5.27 -3.00 -10.26
C PHE A 44 -6.67 -3.54 -9.96
N GLN A 45 -7.21 -3.23 -8.77
CA GLN A 45 -8.57 -3.66 -8.37
C GLN A 45 -9.70 -2.91 -9.08
N SER A 46 -9.41 -1.75 -9.69
CA SER A 46 -10.46 -0.95 -10.30
C SER A 46 -10.88 -1.52 -11.66
N PRO A 47 -12.19 -1.52 -11.99
CA PRO A 47 -12.75 -2.13 -13.20
C PRO A 47 -12.47 -1.34 -14.49
N LEU A 48 -11.34 -0.64 -14.57
CA LEU A 48 -10.95 0.12 -15.75
C LEU A 48 -10.66 -0.85 -16.90
N GLN A 49 -11.57 -0.92 -17.87
CA GLN A 49 -11.25 -1.55 -19.14
C GLN A 49 -10.15 -0.74 -19.84
N PRO A 50 -9.18 -1.41 -20.50
CA PRO A 50 -8.25 -0.71 -21.37
C PRO A 50 -9.05 0.05 -22.43
N SER A 51 -8.77 1.35 -22.55
CA SER A 51 -9.45 2.22 -23.51
C SER A 51 -9.29 1.64 -24.93
N LYS A 52 -10.37 1.07 -25.48
CA LYS A 52 -10.41 0.80 -26.92
C LYS A 52 -10.33 2.15 -27.63
N PRO A 53 -9.42 2.36 -28.58
CA PRO A 53 -9.48 3.53 -29.43
C PRO A 53 -10.82 3.47 -30.19
N GLN A 54 -11.73 4.40 -29.92
CA GLN A 54 -12.86 4.66 -30.80
C GLN A 54 -12.32 5.28 -32.09
N GLY A 55 -11.95 4.43 -33.05
CA GLY A 55 -11.47 4.80 -34.37
C GLY A 55 -11.46 3.56 -35.25
N GLY A 56 -12.35 3.53 -36.25
CA GLY A 56 -12.82 2.31 -36.90
C GLY A 56 -11.79 1.53 -37.74
N SER A 57 -12.11 0.25 -37.96
CA SER A 57 -11.85 -0.44 -39.21
C SER A 57 -12.71 -1.70 -39.25
N SER A 58 -13.68 -1.71 -40.16
CA SER A 58 -14.32 -2.94 -40.64
C SER A 58 -13.28 -3.67 -41.49
N GLY A 59 -12.69 -4.73 -40.93
CA GLY A 59 -11.73 -5.56 -41.62
C GLY A 59 -11.73 -6.95 -40.99
N LYS A 60 -12.14 -7.94 -41.77
CA LYS A 60 -12.07 -9.37 -41.45
C LYS A 60 -10.64 -9.77 -41.06
N ASP A 61 -10.58 -10.75 -40.14
CA ASP A 61 -9.46 -11.64 -39.88
C ASP A 61 -8.24 -11.06 -39.16
N ALA A 62 -8.42 -10.82 -37.86
CA ALA A 62 -7.59 -11.40 -36.81
C ALA A 62 -8.38 -11.28 -35.51
N VAL A 63 -8.67 -12.38 -34.83
CA VAL A 63 -9.04 -12.32 -33.42
C VAL A 63 -7.80 -11.78 -32.71
N PRO A 64 -7.79 -10.55 -32.15
CA PRO A 64 -6.60 -10.08 -31.45
C PRO A 64 -6.46 -10.93 -30.18
N GLU A 65 -5.34 -11.63 -30.04
CA GLU A 65 -4.98 -12.38 -28.82
C GLU A 65 -4.94 -11.52 -27.54
N ASP A 66 -5.04 -10.20 -27.67
CA ASP A 66 -5.25 -9.27 -26.55
C ASP A 66 -6.75 -9.08 -26.30
N GLU A 67 -7.41 -10.11 -25.75
CA GLU A 67 -8.55 -9.84 -24.87
C GLU A 67 -8.01 -9.01 -23.69
N ALA A 68 -8.15 -7.69 -23.84
CA ALA A 68 -8.46 -6.59 -22.91
C ALA A 68 -8.43 -6.81 -21.37
N TYR A 69 -7.67 -7.75 -20.85
CA TYR A 69 -7.54 -8.03 -19.42
C TYR A 69 -6.24 -7.41 -18.89
N VAL A 70 -6.36 -6.77 -17.73
CA VAL A 70 -5.23 -6.20 -17.01
C VAL A 70 -4.30 -7.34 -16.59
N ARG A 71 -3.06 -7.36 -17.13
CA ARG A 71 -2.07 -8.39 -16.76
C ARG A 71 -1.49 -8.07 -15.38
N PRO A 72 -1.58 -9.00 -14.40
CA PRO A 72 -1.00 -8.80 -13.08
C PRO A 72 0.53 -8.83 -13.17
N VAL A 73 1.17 -7.91 -12.46
CA VAL A 73 2.61 -7.90 -12.23
C VAL A 73 2.86 -7.85 -10.73
N GLU A 74 3.59 -8.85 -10.23
CA GLU A 74 4.06 -8.85 -8.85
C GLU A 74 5.17 -7.83 -8.68
N SER A 75 5.07 -7.02 -7.64
CA SER A 75 6.05 -5.98 -7.30
C SER A 75 6.34 -6.03 -5.81
N SER A 76 7.58 -5.77 -5.44
CA SER A 76 8.01 -5.69 -4.04
C SER A 76 9.06 -4.60 -3.86
N SER A 77 9.21 -4.12 -2.63
CA SER A 77 10.22 -3.13 -2.28
C SER A 77 10.90 -3.51 -0.97
N ALA A 78 12.24 -3.49 -0.97
CA ALA A 78 13.04 -3.69 0.23
C ALA A 78 12.78 -2.61 1.30
N LEU A 79 12.34 -1.42 0.88
CA LEU A 79 12.00 -0.31 1.78
C LEU A 79 10.68 -0.55 2.54
N LEU A 80 9.88 -1.50 2.08
CA LEU A 80 8.63 -1.94 2.69
C LEU A 80 8.77 -3.35 3.31
N GLY A 81 10.00 -3.76 3.64
CA GLY A 81 10.30 -5.09 4.15
C GLY A 81 9.87 -6.23 3.22
N ASN A 82 10.03 -6.03 1.91
CA ASN A 82 9.70 -7.00 0.87
C ASN A 82 8.23 -7.42 0.84
N VAL A 83 7.31 -6.55 1.23
CA VAL A 83 5.88 -6.78 0.98
C VAL A 83 5.64 -6.84 -0.52
N THR A 84 5.03 -7.93 -0.97
CA THR A 84 4.61 -8.14 -2.35
C THR A 84 3.20 -7.60 -2.56
N TYR A 85 3.00 -6.85 -3.63
CA TYR A 85 1.70 -6.36 -4.08
C TYR A 85 1.54 -6.59 -5.58
N VAL A 86 0.29 -6.59 -6.04
CA VAL A 86 -0.04 -6.77 -7.46
C VAL A 86 -0.34 -5.43 -8.08
N SER A 87 0.27 -5.20 -9.25
CA SER A 87 0.11 -3.99 -10.05
C SER A 87 -0.23 -4.34 -11.49
N ARG A 88 -0.54 -3.32 -12.30
CA ARG A 88 -0.77 -3.48 -13.74
C ARG A 88 0.58 -3.49 -14.47
N SER A 89 0.72 -4.29 -15.51
CA SER A 89 1.90 -4.21 -16.40
C SER A 89 2.05 -2.87 -17.11
N LYS A 90 0.94 -2.16 -17.34
CA LYS A 90 0.89 -0.85 -17.98
C LYS A 90 -0.04 0.07 -17.19
N HIS A 91 0.57 1.03 -16.51
CA HIS A 91 -0.14 2.07 -15.76
C HIS A 91 -0.62 3.19 -16.68
N ASN A 92 -1.70 3.87 -16.30
CA ASN A 92 -2.13 5.07 -17.00
C ASN A 92 -1.12 6.22 -16.73
N PRO A 93 -0.58 6.91 -17.75
CA PRO A 93 0.37 8.01 -17.55
C PRO A 93 -0.14 9.13 -16.64
N SER A 94 -1.45 9.38 -16.63
CA SER A 94 -2.06 10.39 -15.75
C SER A 94 -2.05 9.97 -14.27
N VAL A 95 -2.21 8.67 -13.98
CA VAL A 95 -2.05 8.11 -12.63
C VAL A 95 -0.61 8.34 -12.18
N LEU A 96 0.36 7.95 -13.01
CA LEU A 96 1.79 8.08 -12.68
C LEU A 96 2.17 9.55 -12.43
N ALA A 97 1.74 10.47 -13.29
CA ALA A 97 2.01 11.89 -13.11
C ALA A 97 1.43 12.43 -11.79
N SER A 98 0.17 12.10 -11.48
CA SER A 98 -0.48 12.52 -10.23
C SER A 98 0.19 11.90 -9.00
N LEU A 99 0.58 10.62 -9.10
CA LEU A 99 1.26 9.87 -8.05
C LEU A 99 2.65 10.45 -7.76
N HIS A 100 3.45 10.76 -8.78
CA HIS A 100 4.74 11.43 -8.59
C HIS A 100 4.57 12.80 -7.94
N ALA A 101 3.59 13.60 -8.37
CA ALA A 101 3.30 14.89 -7.74
C ALA A 101 2.89 14.73 -6.26
N ALA A 102 2.11 13.71 -5.94
CA ALA A 102 1.72 13.38 -4.57
C ALA A 102 2.91 12.95 -3.70
N VAL A 103 3.86 12.17 -4.25
CA VAL A 103 5.11 11.80 -3.57
C VAL A 103 5.92 13.03 -3.22
N GLU A 104 6.12 13.94 -4.18
CA GLU A 104 6.87 15.17 -3.96
C GLU A 104 6.16 16.09 -2.94
N ALA A 105 4.84 16.20 -3.01
CA ALA A 105 4.05 16.92 -2.02
C ALA A 105 4.21 16.33 -0.60
N ALA A 106 4.14 15.00 -0.44
CA ALA A 106 4.33 14.34 0.85
C ALA A 106 5.75 14.50 1.41
N ARG A 107 6.77 14.44 0.54
CA ARG A 107 8.17 14.71 0.89
C ARG A 107 8.39 16.16 1.30
N ALA A 108 7.68 17.10 0.69
CA ALA A 108 7.77 18.52 1.00
C ALA A 108 7.16 18.91 2.36
N ILE A 109 6.28 18.09 2.96
CA ILE A 109 5.70 18.37 4.28
C ILE A 109 6.81 18.38 5.35
N PRO A 110 7.10 19.51 6.00
CA PRO A 110 8.16 19.57 7.00
C PRO A 110 7.72 18.87 8.29
N ILE A 111 8.61 18.10 8.91
CA ILE A 111 8.41 17.61 10.27
C ILE A 111 8.83 18.74 11.22
N PRO A 112 7.94 19.24 12.12
CA PRO A 112 8.30 20.28 13.06
C PRO A 112 9.52 19.89 13.91
N GLU A 113 10.41 20.83 14.22
CA GLU A 113 11.66 20.53 14.95
C GLU A 113 11.42 19.84 16.30
N LYS A 114 10.33 20.23 16.98
CA LYS A 114 9.90 19.71 18.29
C LYS A 114 9.14 18.38 18.20
N SER A 115 8.91 17.86 17.00
CA SER A 115 8.19 16.61 16.75
C SER A 115 9.08 15.61 16.01
N SER A 116 8.86 14.32 16.29
CA SER A 116 9.44 13.22 15.51
C SER A 116 8.60 12.86 14.28
N GLN A 117 7.39 13.42 14.17
CA GLN A 117 6.42 13.03 13.15
C GLN A 117 5.45 14.16 12.74
N VAL A 118 4.86 14.04 11.55
CA VAL A 118 3.82 14.95 11.03
C VAL A 118 2.70 14.15 10.34
N PRO A 119 1.42 14.38 10.69
CA PRO A 119 0.31 13.70 10.04
C PRO A 119 0.01 14.30 8.66
N PHE A 120 -0.46 13.45 7.74
CA PHE A 120 -0.98 13.86 6.45
C PHE A 120 -2.00 12.84 5.94
N GLU A 121 -2.74 13.17 4.89
CA GLU A 121 -3.64 12.26 4.20
C GLU A 121 -3.19 12.04 2.76
N LEU A 122 -3.14 10.78 2.34
CA LEU A 122 -3.12 10.40 0.93
C LEU A 122 -4.56 10.21 0.47
N ARG A 123 -4.94 10.88 -0.62
CA ARG A 123 -6.26 10.77 -1.25
C ARG A 123 -6.12 10.25 -2.67
N VAL A 124 -6.82 9.16 -2.95
CA VAL A 124 -6.91 8.55 -4.27
C VAL A 124 -8.35 8.66 -4.70
N ARG A 125 -8.62 9.32 -5.81
CA ARG A 125 -9.98 9.53 -6.33
C ARG A 125 -10.11 8.86 -7.69
N LEU A 126 -11.20 8.15 -7.88
CA LEU A 126 -11.62 7.70 -9.20
C LEU A 126 -12.67 8.68 -9.72
N LEU A 127 -12.33 9.38 -10.79
CA LEU A 127 -13.16 10.37 -11.44
C LEU A 127 -13.73 9.79 -12.73
N ARG A 128 -14.99 10.13 -13.01
CA ARG A 128 -15.62 9.96 -14.32
C ARG A 128 -15.52 11.28 -15.05
N ARG A 129 -14.82 11.27 -16.18
CA ARG A 129 -14.77 12.40 -17.10
C ARG A 129 -15.78 12.19 -18.23
N HIS A 130 -16.65 13.17 -18.37
CA HIS A 130 -17.51 13.32 -19.55
C HIS A 130 -16.94 14.42 -20.44
N ARG A 131 -16.62 14.06 -21.68
CA ARG A 131 -16.31 15.05 -22.72
C ARG A 131 -17.60 15.42 -23.42
N GLY A 132 -18.22 16.51 -22.96
CA GLY A 132 -19.23 17.20 -23.75
C GLY A 132 -18.57 18.02 -24.85
N TRP A 133 -19.35 18.42 -25.86
CA TRP A 133 -18.85 19.23 -26.98
C TRP A 133 -18.29 20.60 -26.54
N LEU A 134 -18.74 21.14 -25.40
CA LEU A 134 -18.36 22.46 -24.87
C LEU A 134 -17.85 22.45 -23.41
N TRP A 135 -17.92 21.32 -22.71
CA TRP A 135 -17.59 21.25 -21.28
C TRP A 135 -16.90 19.92 -20.94
N HIS A 136 -15.89 19.99 -20.08
CA HIS A 136 -15.32 18.83 -19.42
C HIS A 136 -15.91 18.76 -18.02
N ASP A 137 -16.82 17.81 -17.80
CA ASP A 137 -17.33 17.56 -16.46
C ASP A 137 -16.56 16.40 -15.83
N SER A 138 -16.11 16.61 -14.59
CA SER A 138 -15.33 15.65 -13.80
C SER A 138 -16.10 15.34 -12.54
N ARG A 139 -16.65 14.12 -12.46
CA ARG A 139 -17.44 13.70 -11.30
C ARG A 139 -16.69 12.63 -10.50
N PRO A 140 -16.47 12.80 -9.19
CA PRO A 140 -15.87 11.75 -8.38
C PRO A 140 -16.87 10.61 -8.15
N LEU A 141 -16.40 9.38 -8.32
CA LEU A 141 -17.18 8.16 -8.08
C LEU A 141 -16.86 7.58 -6.70
N VAL A 142 -15.56 7.45 -6.41
CA VAL A 142 -15.05 6.93 -5.15
C VAL A 142 -13.76 7.66 -4.76
N GLU A 143 -13.57 7.84 -3.46
CA GLU A 143 -12.37 8.40 -2.86
C GLU A 143 -11.87 7.44 -1.77
N TRP A 144 -10.61 7.00 -1.89
CA TRP A 144 -9.88 6.35 -0.81
C TRP A 144 -9.03 7.38 -0.08
N VAL A 145 -9.19 7.47 1.24
CA VAL A 145 -8.42 8.36 2.10
C VAL A 145 -7.62 7.53 3.09
N PHE A 146 -6.29 7.63 3.01
CA PHE A 146 -5.38 6.96 3.93
C PHE A 146 -4.77 8.01 4.85
N ARG A 147 -5.01 7.86 6.16
CA ARG A 147 -4.31 8.65 7.17
C ARG A 147 -2.90 8.12 7.32
N MET A 148 -1.95 9.02 7.21
CA MET A 148 -0.53 8.70 7.25
C MET A 148 0.19 9.59 8.26
N THR A 149 1.31 9.09 8.75
CA THR A 149 2.20 9.80 9.66
C THR A 149 3.59 9.71 9.07
N LYS A 150 4.11 10.85 8.62
CA LYS A 150 5.49 10.96 8.17
C LYS A 150 6.41 11.05 9.38
N THR A 151 7.40 10.18 9.44
CA THR A 151 8.36 10.07 10.55
C THR A 151 9.78 10.37 10.07
N ARG A 152 10.67 10.68 11.02
CA ARG A 152 12.11 10.79 10.74
C ARG A 152 12.70 9.40 10.46
N GLU A 153 13.79 9.35 9.68
CA GLU A 153 14.42 8.08 9.25
C GLU A 153 14.93 7.22 10.41
N GLU A 154 15.22 7.83 11.56
CA GLU A 154 15.68 7.14 12.78
C GLU A 154 14.68 6.10 13.31
N PHE A 155 13.42 6.13 12.85
CA PHE A 155 12.33 5.25 13.29
C PHE A 155 11.98 4.15 12.26
N SER A 156 12.85 3.85 11.29
CA SER A 156 12.60 2.83 10.26
C SER A 156 12.94 1.40 10.70
N PHE A 157 12.18 0.40 10.21
CA PHE A 157 12.61 -1.01 10.26
C PHE A 157 13.94 -1.19 9.50
N PRO A 158 14.89 -2.01 10.01
CA PRO A 158 16.07 -2.36 9.24
C PRO A 158 15.64 -3.09 7.97
N ALA A 159 16.00 -2.55 6.80
CA ALA A 159 15.87 -3.25 5.54
C ALA A 159 16.60 -4.59 5.66
N ALA A 160 15.90 -5.71 5.43
CA ALA A 160 16.49 -7.04 5.50
C ALA A 160 17.79 -7.05 4.68
N ARG A 161 18.92 -7.29 5.34
CA ARG A 161 20.21 -7.44 4.66
C ARG A 161 20.07 -8.64 3.72
N SER A 162 20.04 -8.40 2.41
CA SER A 162 20.41 -9.43 1.44
C SER A 162 21.90 -9.71 1.63
N GLU A 163 22.23 -10.64 2.53
CA GLU A 163 23.57 -11.23 2.58
C GLU A 163 23.73 -12.18 1.38
N ALA A 164 24.13 -11.61 0.25
CA ALA A 164 24.87 -12.34 -0.76
C ALA A 164 26.34 -12.38 -0.31
N GLY A 165 26.78 -13.49 0.32
CA GLY A 165 28.17 -13.60 0.77
C GLY A 165 28.55 -14.83 1.59
N GLY A 166 28.57 -16.02 0.97
CA GLY A 166 29.61 -17.04 1.15
C GLY A 166 29.82 -17.77 2.50
N ARG A 167 29.22 -18.97 2.62
CA ARG A 167 29.76 -20.27 3.14
C ARG A 167 30.32 -20.37 4.59
N PRO A 168 30.52 -21.60 5.14
CA PRO A 168 29.86 -22.89 4.93
C PRO A 168 29.22 -23.46 6.23
N CYS A 169 28.18 -24.29 6.08
CA CYS A 169 27.65 -25.14 7.17
C CYS A 169 28.75 -26.04 7.77
N PRO A 170 28.89 -26.14 9.09
CA PRO A 170 29.55 -27.28 9.70
C PRO A 170 28.56 -28.46 9.87
N PRO A 171 29.07 -29.70 9.84
CA PRO A 171 28.27 -30.91 9.61
C PRO A 171 27.52 -31.36 10.86
N ALA A 172 26.34 -31.96 10.63
CA ALA A 172 25.62 -32.73 11.62
C ALA A 172 26.40 -34.03 11.96
N PRO A 173 26.43 -34.46 13.22
CA PRO A 173 26.57 -35.86 13.54
C PRO A 173 25.19 -36.48 13.77
N SER A 174 24.90 -37.51 12.96
CA SER A 174 23.88 -38.52 13.24
C SER A 174 24.21 -39.24 14.55
N PHE A 175 23.22 -39.52 15.41
CA PHE A 175 22.86 -40.85 15.90
C PHE A 175 21.80 -40.78 17.03
N ALA A 176 20.68 -41.47 16.78
CA ALA A 176 19.91 -42.35 17.67
C ALA A 176 19.47 -41.90 19.09
N THR A 177 18.14 -41.76 19.21
CA THR A 177 17.23 -42.46 20.16
C THR A 177 17.33 -42.23 21.68
N THR A 178 16.25 -41.61 22.20
CA THR A 178 15.56 -41.79 23.50
C THR A 178 16.22 -41.48 24.86
N ALA A 179 15.42 -40.77 25.66
CA ALA A 179 15.08 -41.02 27.07
C ALA A 179 15.76 -40.23 28.21
N HIS A 180 14.88 -39.54 28.96
CA HIS A 180 14.80 -39.34 30.41
C HIS A 180 15.64 -38.27 31.16
N ALA A 181 14.88 -37.33 31.75
CA ALA A 181 14.82 -36.93 33.17
C ALA A 181 15.93 -36.06 33.82
N ASN A 182 15.50 -34.85 34.20
CA ASN A 182 15.82 -34.00 35.37
C ASN A 182 16.99 -34.38 36.30
N VAL A 183 17.94 -33.45 36.48
CA VAL A 183 18.59 -33.13 37.78
C VAL A 183 18.91 -31.63 37.86
N VAL A 184 18.94 -31.12 39.09
CA VAL A 184 18.72 -29.77 39.61
C VAL A 184 20.04 -29.12 40.09
N ARG A 185 20.18 -27.78 39.91
CA ARG A 185 21.02 -26.79 40.67
C ARG A 185 22.55 -26.96 40.65
N ALA A 186 23.41 -25.93 40.77
CA ALA A 186 23.26 -24.51 41.14
C ALA A 186 24.55 -23.70 40.84
N ALA A 187 24.34 -22.39 40.68
CA ALA A 187 25.11 -21.25 41.22
C ALA A 187 26.47 -20.81 40.64
N GLY A 188 26.52 -19.50 40.34
CA GLY A 188 27.67 -18.66 39.99
C GLY A 188 27.37 -17.97 38.66
N GLY A 189 26.84 -16.75 38.57
CA GLY A 189 27.07 -15.55 39.36
C GLY A 189 27.72 -14.52 38.43
N GLY A 190 26.95 -13.54 37.93
CA GLY A 190 27.53 -12.41 37.18
C GLY A 190 26.63 -11.81 36.10
N GLY A 191 25.88 -10.77 36.48
CA GLY A 191 25.76 -9.53 35.71
C GLY A 191 25.03 -9.56 34.36
N GLY A 192 23.88 -8.88 34.33
CA GLY A 192 23.30 -8.38 33.07
C GLY A 192 22.00 -9.05 32.69
N GLY A 193 20.97 -8.94 33.53
CA GLY A 193 19.61 -9.03 33.01
C GLY A 193 19.43 -7.92 31.98
N PRO A 194 18.89 -8.18 30.78
CA PRO A 194 18.35 -7.10 30.00
C PRO A 194 17.14 -6.60 30.78
N SER A 195 17.38 -5.44 31.38
CA SER A 195 16.40 -4.57 31.99
C SER A 195 15.08 -4.68 31.26
N ARG A 196 14.01 -4.99 32.00
CA ARG A 196 12.63 -4.62 31.66
C ARG A 196 12.59 -3.08 31.55
N ILE A 197 13.15 -2.54 30.47
CA ILE A 197 12.72 -1.26 29.94
C ILE A 197 11.41 -1.61 29.26
N GLN A 198 10.33 -1.31 29.97
CA GLN A 198 9.06 -0.88 29.44
C GLN A 198 9.11 -0.67 27.91
N GLU A 199 8.80 -1.72 27.13
CA GLU A 199 8.52 -1.63 25.70
C GLU A 199 7.19 -0.89 25.55
N GLU A 200 7.19 0.41 25.82
CA GLU A 200 6.17 1.30 25.29
C GLU A 200 6.42 1.41 23.78
N GLY A 201 5.80 0.45 23.07
CA GLY A 201 5.61 0.36 21.63
C GLY A 201 6.45 1.30 20.77
N LEU A 202 7.70 0.91 20.47
CA LEU A 202 8.41 1.41 19.30
C LEU A 202 7.67 0.92 18.06
N VAL A 203 6.58 1.60 17.69
CA VAL A 203 5.87 1.33 16.44
C VAL A 203 6.75 1.83 15.31
N CYS A 204 7.44 0.87 14.67
CA CYS A 204 8.37 1.10 13.59
C CYS A 204 7.67 1.68 12.35
N SER A 205 8.40 2.53 11.62
CA SER A 205 7.95 3.08 10.33
C SER A 205 8.19 2.07 9.23
N ASN A 206 7.31 2.08 8.22
CA ASN A 206 7.35 1.14 7.09
C ASN A 206 7.16 -0.33 7.53
N ASP A 207 6.40 -0.55 8.62
CA ASP A 207 6.12 -1.89 9.14
C ASP A 207 5.43 -2.78 8.10
N PRO A 208 6.03 -3.92 7.70
CA PRO A 208 5.46 -4.84 6.73
C PRO A 208 4.07 -5.37 7.10
N GLU A 209 3.80 -5.60 8.40
CA GLU A 209 2.48 -6.08 8.84
C GLU A 209 1.41 -5.00 8.68
N GLN A 210 1.71 -3.76 9.08
CA GLN A 210 0.84 -2.63 8.78
C GLN A 210 0.56 -2.49 7.28
N ILE A 211 1.57 -2.62 6.43
CA ILE A 211 1.40 -2.50 4.97
C ILE A 211 0.54 -3.64 4.43
N ARG A 212 0.73 -4.88 4.89
CA ARG A 212 -0.14 -6.02 4.55
C ARG A 212 -1.59 -5.78 4.96
N HIS A 213 -1.82 -5.20 6.14
CA HIS A 213 -3.18 -4.82 6.57
C HIS A 213 -3.80 -3.77 5.65
N VAL A 214 -3.04 -2.76 5.20
CA VAL A 214 -3.52 -1.76 4.23
C VAL A 214 -3.90 -2.42 2.91
N LEU A 215 -3.08 -3.34 2.40
CA LEU A 215 -3.37 -4.07 1.16
C LEU A 215 -4.63 -4.94 1.30
N HIS A 216 -4.76 -5.66 2.41
CA HIS A 216 -5.95 -6.46 2.70
C HIS A 216 -7.21 -5.58 2.84
N PHE A 217 -7.08 -4.40 3.45
CA PHE A 217 -8.15 -3.42 3.51
C PHE A 217 -8.59 -2.96 2.10
N ILE A 218 -7.64 -2.63 1.22
CA ILE A 218 -7.94 -2.26 -0.18
C ILE A 218 -8.71 -3.39 -0.86
N LEU A 219 -8.22 -4.63 -0.76
CA LEU A 219 -8.87 -5.79 -1.37
C LEU A 219 -10.32 -5.97 -0.91
N ARG A 220 -10.54 -5.89 0.41
CA ARG A 220 -11.86 -6.10 1.01
C ARG A 220 -12.84 -4.99 0.65
N HIS A 221 -12.42 -3.73 0.73
CA HIS A 221 -13.33 -2.60 0.60
C HIS A 221 -13.50 -2.06 -0.82
N SER A 222 -12.68 -2.50 -1.78
CA SER A 222 -12.80 -2.05 -3.17
C SER A 222 -14.11 -2.49 -3.83
N TYR A 223 -14.67 -3.64 -3.47
CA TYR A 223 -15.92 -4.16 -4.06
C TYR A 223 -17.14 -3.96 -3.17
N ASP A 224 -16.97 -3.94 -1.84
CA ASP A 224 -18.08 -3.74 -0.89
C ASP A 224 -18.68 -2.32 -0.98
N ALA A 225 -17.88 -1.32 -1.35
CA ALA A 225 -18.30 0.08 -1.40
C ALA A 225 -18.92 0.50 -2.73
N ILE A 226 -18.76 -0.29 -3.79
CA ILE A 226 -19.18 0.07 -5.15
C ILE A 226 -20.50 -0.64 -5.45
N ASP A 227 -21.63 0.08 -5.29
CA ASP A 227 -22.95 -0.44 -5.67
C ASP A 227 -23.02 -0.76 -7.18
N LEU A 228 -23.84 -1.75 -7.55
CA LEU A 228 -24.13 -2.19 -8.92
C LEU A 228 -24.58 -1.03 -9.84
N ASN A 229 -25.22 -0.01 -9.29
CA ASN A 229 -25.58 1.20 -10.04
C ASN A 229 -24.36 2.03 -10.47
N THR A 230 -23.27 1.99 -9.68
CA THR A 230 -21.97 2.62 -10.01
C THR A 230 -21.24 1.86 -11.11
N TYR A 231 -21.50 0.55 -11.27
CA TYR A 231 -20.93 -0.21 -12.40
C TYR A 231 -21.44 0.26 -13.76
N ALA A 232 -22.65 0.78 -13.87
CA ALA A 232 -23.13 1.42 -15.10
C ALA A 232 -22.37 2.74 -15.38
N ASP A 233 -22.06 3.50 -14.33
CA ASP A 233 -21.24 4.71 -14.41
C ASP A 233 -19.79 4.38 -14.83
N PHE A 234 -19.25 3.19 -14.49
CA PHE A 234 -17.94 2.73 -14.97
C PHE A 234 -17.92 2.31 -16.45
N ARG A 235 -19.08 1.96 -17.02
CA ARG A 235 -19.18 1.59 -18.44
C ARG A 235 -19.31 2.79 -19.38
N SER A 236 -19.43 4.00 -18.85
CA SER A 236 -19.76 5.18 -19.64
C SER A 236 -18.89 6.38 -19.26
N GLY A 237 -18.05 6.83 -20.19
CA GLY A 237 -17.11 7.94 -19.98
C GLY A 237 -15.67 7.48 -19.75
N GLU A 238 -14.75 8.44 -19.70
CA GLU A 238 -13.33 8.20 -19.45
C GLU A 238 -13.09 8.17 -17.94
N LEU A 239 -12.62 7.04 -17.41
CA LEU A 239 -12.30 6.90 -16.00
C LEU A 239 -10.85 7.31 -15.75
N VAL A 240 -10.65 8.24 -14.82
CA VAL A 240 -9.35 8.85 -14.52
C VAL A 240 -9.10 8.84 -13.03
N PHE A 241 -7.89 8.44 -12.63
CA PHE A 241 -7.46 8.58 -11.25
C PHE A 241 -6.84 9.95 -11.02
N ASP A 242 -7.15 10.50 -9.86
CA ASP A 242 -6.52 11.69 -9.29
C ASP A 242 -5.92 11.31 -7.93
N VAL A 243 -4.65 11.66 -7.72
CA VAL A 243 -3.90 11.33 -6.49
C VAL A 243 -3.40 12.63 -5.90
N SER A 244 -3.72 12.88 -4.63
CA SER A 244 -3.34 14.10 -3.93
C SER A 244 -2.95 13.82 -2.49
N VAL A 245 -2.13 14.71 -1.93
CA VAL A 245 -1.72 14.68 -0.54
C VAL A 245 -2.16 15.97 0.15
N GLN A 246 -2.73 15.84 1.34
CA GLN A 246 -3.16 16.97 2.16
C GLN A 246 -2.49 16.92 3.54
N GLY A 247 -1.82 18.00 3.94
CA GLY A 247 -1.35 18.17 5.32
C GLY A 247 -2.55 18.35 6.27
N VAL A 248 -2.49 17.72 7.44
CA VAL A 248 -3.53 17.79 8.49
C VAL A 248 -3.15 18.81 9.55
#